data_AF-A0A7J4F7F4-F1
#
_entry.id   AF-A0A7J4F7F4-F1
#
_cell.length_a   1.000
_cell.length_b   1.000
_cell.length_c   1.000
_cell.angle_alpha   90.00
_cell.angle_beta   90.00
_cell.angle_gamma   90.00
#
_symmetry.space_group_name_H-M   'P 1'
#
loop_
_entity.id
_entity.type
_entity.pdbx_description
1 polymer ?
#
loop_
_entity_poly.entity_id
_entity_poly.type
_entity_poly.pdbx_seq_one_letter_code
_entity_poly.pdbx_strand_id
1 'polypeptide(L)'
;MTLKEHRYLPYELAIVAIAALLIIAYLNPPESTREKVPRATIGDTVVVWYIGRFEDGSVFDTNMFEVNDDDVMWPKSPGYQKKPDDEIKPLKFVVGSGNLLRDFELAVIGLKKGDRTTVTIPPERGYGLSDESLIVTADLRQSVPLYEHMSLDEFNDTYGHTYDRSLDRPPLNITFPHHIYGWNVTLIAIADDFEVTLFNAPEIGALDVFPWNTTVLDIESGANGTILVEHHPQVGDRLDGVYEETDPFGMDLGEGKSTGTVTDVGVDTFTIDYNREVVGKTLIFEIEMILVERG
;
A
#
# COMPACT_ATOMS: atom_id res chain seq x y z
N MET A 1 -0.06 102.37 17.41
CA MET A 1 -0.08 101.22 16.48
C MET A 1 0.45 100.04 17.27
N THR A 2 -0.44 99.25 17.88
CA THR A 2 -0.09 98.16 18.80
C THR A 2 -0.76 96.89 18.30
N LEU A 3 0.04 95.98 17.75
CA LEU A 3 -0.39 94.69 17.23
C LEU A 3 -0.69 93.72 18.39
N LYS A 4 -1.86 93.11 18.36
CA LYS A 4 -2.26 92.00 19.23
C LYS A 4 -1.54 90.73 18.75
N GLU A 5 -0.68 90.16 19.59
CA GLU A 5 -0.19 88.80 19.42
C GLU A 5 -1.24 87.80 19.91
N HIS A 6 -1.83 87.04 18.99
CA HIS A 6 -2.69 85.91 19.30
C HIS A 6 -1.83 84.66 19.52
N ARG A 7 -1.77 84.18 20.78
CA ARG A 7 -1.23 82.87 21.12
C ARG A 7 -2.20 81.77 20.68
N TYR A 8 -1.94 81.20 19.51
CA TYR A 8 -2.55 79.98 19.02
C TYR A 8 -1.45 78.90 18.95
N LEU A 9 -1.26 78.13 20.03
CA LEU A 9 -0.28 77.03 20.06
C LEU A 9 -0.70 75.70 20.74
N PRO A 10 -1.91 75.50 21.33
CA PRO A 10 -2.19 74.23 22.01
C PRO A 10 -2.71 73.11 21.09
N TYR A 11 -3.26 73.42 19.91
CA TYR A 11 -3.98 72.43 19.09
C TYR A 11 -3.09 71.67 18.09
N GLU A 12 -2.05 72.29 17.53
CA GLU A 12 -1.15 71.61 16.57
C GLU A 12 -0.32 70.51 17.26
N LEU A 13 0.19 70.80 18.46
CA LEU A 13 0.85 69.81 19.31
C LEU A 13 -0.07 68.64 19.69
N ALA A 14 -1.35 68.93 19.95
CA ALA A 14 -2.33 67.89 20.25
C ALA A 14 -2.61 67.00 19.03
N ILE A 15 -2.71 67.57 17.82
CA ILE A 15 -2.92 66.82 16.58
C ILE A 15 -1.73 65.90 16.30
N VAL A 16 -0.50 66.39 16.45
CA VAL A 16 0.72 65.59 16.26
C VAL A 16 0.81 64.46 17.28
N ALA A 17 0.45 64.70 18.54
CA ALA A 17 0.43 63.67 19.57
C ALA A 17 -0.64 62.59 19.30
N ILE A 18 -1.84 62.98 18.86
CA ILE A 18 -2.90 62.03 18.49
C ILE A 18 -2.49 61.21 17.26
N ALA A 19 -1.92 61.85 16.24
CA ALA A 19 -1.42 61.16 15.06
C ALA A 19 -0.32 60.14 15.41
N ALA A 20 0.62 60.52 16.29
CA ALA A 20 1.66 59.61 16.78
C ALA A 20 1.07 58.43 17.57
N LEU A 21 0.06 58.65 18.42
CA LEU A 21 -0.63 57.59 19.15
C LEU A 21 -1.41 56.64 18.22
N LEU A 22 -2.06 57.18 17.18
CA LEU A 22 -2.73 56.36 16.16
C LEU A 22 -1.74 55.54 15.34
N ILE A 23 -0.57 56.11 15.00
CA ILE A 23 0.51 55.38 14.32
C ILE A 23 1.06 54.29 15.24
N ILE A 24 1.29 54.55 16.52
CA ILE A 24 1.75 53.54 17.49
C ILE A 24 0.70 52.43 17.66
N ALA A 25 -0.59 52.77 17.74
CA ALA A 25 -1.67 51.80 17.83
C ALA A 25 -1.83 50.97 16.54
N TYR A 26 -1.57 51.56 15.37
CA TYR A 26 -1.58 50.87 14.08
C TYR A 26 -0.36 49.95 13.93
N LEU A 27 0.82 50.41 14.35
CA LEU A 27 2.07 49.64 14.30
C LEU A 27 2.14 48.56 15.39
N ASN A 28 1.41 48.71 16.50
CA ASN A 28 1.38 47.77 17.61
C ASN A 28 -0.06 47.59 18.13
N PRO A 29 -0.92 46.88 17.37
CA PRO A 29 -2.32 46.72 17.73
C PRO A 29 -2.47 45.97 19.08
N PRO A 30 -3.46 46.35 19.91
CA PRO A 30 -3.65 45.75 21.22
C PRO A 30 -3.89 44.24 21.09
N GLU A 31 -3.40 43.45 22.05
CA GLU A 31 -3.45 41.98 22.03
C GLU A 31 -4.87 41.43 21.80
N SER A 32 -5.91 42.17 22.22
CA SER A 32 -7.33 41.86 22.01
C SER A 32 -7.79 41.87 20.55
N THR A 33 -7.00 42.43 19.63
CA THR A 33 -7.28 42.49 18.19
C THR A 33 -6.54 41.43 17.38
N ARG A 34 -5.65 40.65 18.01
CA ARG A 34 -5.07 39.46 17.37
C ARG A 34 -6.14 38.40 17.30
N GLU A 35 -6.54 38.02 16.10
CA GLU A 35 -7.49 36.94 15.86
C GLU A 35 -6.96 35.67 16.56
N LYS A 36 -7.73 35.12 17.50
CA LYS A 36 -7.37 33.88 18.18
C LYS A 36 -7.46 32.75 17.17
N VAL A 37 -6.30 32.32 16.66
CA VAL A 37 -6.23 31.19 15.74
C VAL A 37 -6.88 29.97 16.43
N PRO A 38 -7.94 29.39 15.85
CA PRO A 38 -8.61 28.23 16.44
C PRO A 38 -7.62 27.08 16.62
N ARG A 39 -7.64 26.49 17.82
CA ARG A 39 -6.98 25.22 18.11
C ARG A 39 -8.02 24.10 18.10
N ALA A 40 -7.66 22.98 17.49
CA ALA A 40 -8.52 21.83 17.33
C ALA A 40 -8.87 21.19 18.69
N THR A 41 -10.12 20.76 18.81
CA THR A 41 -10.70 20.08 19.96
C THR A 41 -11.65 18.98 19.47
N ILE A 42 -12.08 18.08 20.36
CA ILE A 42 -13.03 17.02 20.02
C ILE A 42 -14.31 17.64 19.46
N GLY A 43 -14.78 17.12 18.32
CA GLY A 43 -15.95 17.61 17.59
C GLY A 43 -15.65 18.65 16.52
N ASP A 44 -14.47 19.31 16.54
CA ASP A 44 -14.07 20.19 15.44
C ASP A 44 -13.83 19.39 14.16
N THR A 45 -14.10 20.03 13.03
CA THR A 45 -13.71 19.50 11.72
C THR A 45 -12.33 20.05 11.36
N VAL A 46 -11.41 19.17 11.00
CA VAL A 46 -10.03 19.54 10.65
C VAL A 46 -9.69 19.10 9.24
N VAL A 47 -8.71 19.77 8.65
CA VAL A 47 -8.14 19.44 7.35
C VAL A 47 -6.63 19.31 7.51
N VAL A 48 -6.05 18.19 7.08
CA VAL A 48 -4.62 17.88 7.30
C VAL A 48 -3.93 17.31 6.08
N TRP A 49 -2.63 17.57 5.99
CA TRP A 49 -1.70 16.72 5.24
C TRP A 49 -1.10 15.69 6.19
N TYR A 50 -0.76 14.51 5.70
CA TYR A 50 -0.06 13.51 6.48
C TYR A 50 0.87 12.63 5.64
N ILE A 51 1.83 12.02 6.33
CA ILE A 51 2.69 10.95 5.83
C ILE A 51 2.60 9.79 6.83
N GLY A 52 2.20 8.61 6.37
CA GLY A 52 2.22 7.36 7.13
C GLY A 52 3.43 6.51 6.72
N ARG A 53 4.27 6.15 7.71
CA ARG A 53 5.49 5.36 7.51
C ARG A 53 5.58 4.17 8.47
N PHE A 54 6.30 3.14 8.05
CA PHE A 54 6.76 2.08 8.94
C PHE A 54 8.06 2.49 9.66
N GLU A 55 8.50 1.67 10.61
CA GLU A 55 9.73 1.92 11.40
C GLU A 55 11.01 1.86 10.56
N ASP A 56 10.99 1.14 9.43
CA ASP A 56 12.08 1.12 8.45
C ASP A 56 12.19 2.41 7.62
N GLY A 57 11.23 3.34 7.78
CA GLY A 57 11.16 4.62 7.09
C GLY A 57 10.39 4.59 5.76
N SER A 58 9.95 3.43 5.29
CA SER A 58 9.16 3.32 4.07
C SER A 58 7.75 3.93 4.25
N VAL A 59 7.28 4.63 3.22
CA VAL A 59 5.96 5.26 3.18
C VAL A 59 4.93 4.25 2.69
N PHE A 60 3.92 3.96 3.51
CA PHE A 60 2.81 3.08 3.15
C PHE A 60 1.55 3.86 2.76
N ASP A 61 1.41 5.11 3.21
CA ASP A 61 0.31 5.97 2.80
C ASP A 61 0.67 7.46 2.95
N THR A 62 0.10 8.29 2.10
CA THR A 62 0.24 9.75 2.15
C THR A 62 -0.83 10.41 1.30
N ASN A 63 -1.18 11.62 1.69
CA ASN A 63 -1.96 12.53 0.86
C ASN A 63 -1.16 13.77 0.43
N MET A 64 0.18 13.72 0.47
CA MET A 64 1.05 14.80 0.03
C MET A 64 1.67 14.48 -1.33
N PHE A 65 1.49 15.40 -2.30
CA PHE A 65 1.99 15.22 -3.67
C PHE A 65 3.51 15.00 -3.70
N GLU A 66 4.27 15.85 -2.99
CA GLU A 66 5.74 15.78 -2.95
C GLU A 66 6.27 14.45 -2.40
N VAL A 67 5.49 13.78 -1.55
CA VAL A 67 5.85 12.47 -0.97
C VAL A 67 5.41 11.35 -1.89
N ASN A 68 4.23 11.46 -2.51
CA ASN A 68 3.72 10.47 -3.46
C ASN A 68 4.56 10.37 -4.73
N ASP A 69 5.19 11.47 -5.17
CA ASP A 69 5.91 11.51 -6.45
C ASP A 69 7.42 11.20 -6.36
N ASP A 70 8.04 11.39 -5.20
CA ASP A 70 9.49 11.21 -5.02
C ASP A 70 9.83 9.91 -4.26
N ASP A 71 10.20 8.87 -5.01
CA ASP A 71 10.58 7.56 -4.44
C ASP A 71 12.04 7.53 -3.94
N VAL A 72 12.86 8.52 -4.30
CA VAL A 72 14.25 8.61 -3.85
C VAL A 72 14.31 9.18 -2.45
N MET A 73 13.62 10.30 -2.23
CA MET A 73 13.55 10.93 -0.92
C MET A 73 12.59 10.21 0.02
N TRP A 74 11.52 9.63 -0.53
CA TRP A 74 10.49 8.93 0.23
C TRP A 74 10.31 7.50 -0.30
N PRO A 75 11.18 6.55 0.10
CA PRO A 75 11.05 5.16 -0.28
C PRO A 75 9.64 4.64 0.04
N LYS A 76 9.00 3.98 -0.93
CA LYS A 76 7.65 3.44 -0.77
C LYS A 76 7.69 2.02 -0.22
N SER A 77 6.70 1.66 0.59
CA SER A 77 6.52 0.28 1.01
C SER A 77 6.10 -0.58 -0.19
N PRO A 78 6.40 -1.90 -0.21
CA PRO A 78 5.97 -2.79 -1.28
C PRO A 78 4.47 -2.75 -1.58
N GLY A 79 3.61 -2.52 -0.57
CA GLY A 79 2.16 -2.40 -0.74
C GLY A 79 1.67 -1.01 -1.14
N TYR A 80 2.55 -0.03 -1.33
CA TYR A 80 2.16 1.35 -1.65
C TYR A 80 1.55 1.45 -3.05
N GLN A 81 0.39 2.10 -3.12
CA GLN A 81 -0.28 2.39 -4.39
C GLN A 81 -0.13 3.88 -4.71
N LYS A 82 0.61 4.20 -5.77
CA LYS A 82 0.80 5.59 -6.22
C LYS A 82 -0.55 6.16 -6.65
N LYS A 83 -0.93 7.27 -6.03
CA LYS A 83 -2.19 7.96 -6.29
C LYS A 83 -2.02 8.89 -7.50
N PRO A 84 -3.01 8.97 -8.41
CA PRO A 84 -3.06 10.01 -9.43
C PRO A 84 -3.08 11.41 -8.80
N ASP A 85 -2.43 12.38 -9.44
CA ASP A 85 -2.26 13.74 -8.91
C ASP A 85 -3.58 14.43 -8.54
N ASP A 86 -4.66 14.16 -9.28
CA ASP A 86 -5.98 14.74 -9.08
C ASP A 86 -6.78 14.13 -7.91
N GLU A 87 -6.31 13.00 -7.37
CA GLU A 87 -6.85 12.35 -6.17
C GLU A 87 -6.15 12.80 -4.88
N ILE A 88 -4.96 13.42 -4.98
CA ILE A 88 -4.18 13.88 -3.83
C ILE A 88 -4.79 15.16 -3.25
N LYS A 89 -5.51 15.01 -2.13
CA LYS A 89 -6.21 16.12 -1.46
C LYS A 89 -6.03 16.06 0.06
N PRO A 90 -6.09 17.20 0.76
CA PRO A 90 -6.04 17.22 2.21
C PRO A 90 -7.15 16.35 2.81
N LEU A 91 -6.82 15.62 3.86
CA LEU A 91 -7.76 14.75 4.56
C LEU A 91 -8.64 15.60 5.48
N LYS A 92 -9.95 15.58 5.26
CA LYS A 92 -10.94 16.26 6.09
C LYS A 92 -11.65 15.26 6.99
N PHE A 93 -11.64 15.48 8.30
CA PHE A 93 -12.31 14.61 9.27
C PHE A 93 -12.76 15.37 10.52
N VAL A 94 -13.64 14.75 11.32
CA VAL A 94 -14.11 15.28 12.60
C VAL A 94 -13.31 14.62 13.73
N VAL A 95 -12.71 15.44 14.60
CA VAL A 95 -11.85 14.95 15.69
C VAL A 95 -12.68 14.15 16.70
N GLY A 96 -12.33 12.88 16.90
CA GLY A 96 -13.02 11.98 17.81
C GLY A 96 -14.25 11.30 17.20
N SER A 97 -14.40 11.33 15.88
CA SER A 97 -15.50 10.66 15.18
C SER A 97 -15.39 9.13 15.20
N GLY A 98 -14.17 8.61 15.36
CA GLY A 98 -13.92 7.17 15.33
C GLY A 98 -13.91 6.57 13.92
N ASN A 99 -13.83 7.40 12.87
CA ASN A 99 -13.73 6.94 11.49
C ASN A 99 -12.28 6.63 11.07
N LEU A 100 -11.30 7.20 11.79
CA LEU A 100 -9.88 6.94 11.58
C LEU A 100 -9.27 6.26 12.82
N LEU A 101 -7.98 5.91 12.73
CA LEU A 101 -7.23 5.41 13.89
C LEU A 101 -7.35 6.41 15.04
N ARG A 102 -7.76 5.91 16.21
CA ARG A 102 -8.04 6.74 17.39
C ARG A 102 -6.89 7.69 17.71
N ASP A 103 -5.67 7.18 17.68
CA ASP A 103 -4.49 7.96 18.05
C ASP A 103 -4.15 9.01 17.00
N PHE A 104 -4.42 8.73 15.73
CA PHE A 104 -4.31 9.70 14.65
C PHE A 104 -5.29 10.87 14.88
N GLU A 105 -6.55 10.58 15.18
CA GLU A 105 -7.55 11.63 15.45
C GLU A 105 -7.20 12.45 16.70
N LEU A 106 -6.69 11.81 17.75
CA LEU A 106 -6.36 12.51 19.00
C LEU A 106 -5.05 13.32 18.90
N ALA A 107 -4.12 12.93 18.03
CA ALA A 107 -2.84 13.62 17.86
C ALA A 107 -2.97 15.07 17.42
N VAL A 108 -4.08 15.43 16.75
CA VAL A 108 -4.32 16.79 16.25
C VAL A 108 -4.93 17.73 17.29
N ILE A 109 -5.34 17.23 18.46
CA ILE A 109 -5.94 18.06 19.51
C ILE A 109 -4.92 19.11 19.97
N GLY A 110 -5.38 20.36 20.06
CA GLY A 110 -4.57 21.51 20.46
C GLY A 110 -3.77 22.13 19.31
N LEU A 111 -3.66 21.49 18.15
CA LEU A 111 -2.98 22.07 16.98
C LEU A 111 -3.79 23.22 16.39
N LYS A 112 -3.09 24.23 15.89
CA LYS A 112 -3.64 25.29 15.03
C LYS A 112 -3.09 25.14 13.60
N LYS A 113 -3.66 25.87 12.65
CA LYS A 113 -3.14 25.94 11.26
C LYS A 113 -1.62 26.18 11.24
N GLY A 114 -0.91 25.37 10.45
CA GLY A 114 0.54 25.37 10.28
C GLY A 114 1.31 24.57 11.34
N ASP A 115 0.67 24.13 12.42
CA ASP A 115 1.33 23.26 13.40
C ASP A 115 1.52 21.85 12.78
N ARG A 116 2.61 21.20 13.17
CA ARG A 116 2.91 19.81 12.83
C ARG A 116 3.01 18.95 14.08
N THR A 117 2.69 17.67 13.96
CA THR A 117 2.85 16.68 15.02
C THR A 117 3.29 15.34 14.43
N THR A 118 3.86 14.48 15.27
CA THR A 118 4.17 13.10 14.94
C THR A 118 3.52 12.19 15.98
N VAL A 119 2.86 11.14 15.53
CA VAL A 119 2.25 10.12 16.39
C VAL A 119 2.73 8.73 15.97
N THR A 120 3.13 7.94 16.96
CA THR A 120 3.52 6.54 16.79
C THR A 120 2.41 5.66 17.37
N ILE A 121 1.88 4.76 16.54
CA ILE A 121 0.74 3.92 16.85
C ILE A 121 1.21 2.46 16.79
N PRO A 122 1.34 1.76 17.94
CA PRO A 122 1.71 0.35 17.95
C PRO A 122 0.59 -0.52 17.35
N PRO A 123 0.89 -1.76 16.91
CA PRO A 123 -0.08 -2.62 16.23
C PRO A 123 -1.41 -2.78 16.97
N GLU A 124 -1.38 -2.91 18.31
CA GLU A 124 -2.56 -3.11 19.16
C GLU A 124 -3.49 -1.90 19.19
N ARG A 125 -3.01 -0.72 18.77
CA ARG A 125 -3.78 0.53 18.64
C ARG A 125 -3.94 0.97 17.18
N GLY A 126 -3.34 0.23 16.25
CA GLY A 126 -3.40 0.42 14.81
C GLY A 126 -4.36 -0.58 14.17
N TYR A 127 -3.84 -1.42 13.27
CA TYR A 127 -4.61 -2.42 12.53
C TYR A 127 -4.63 -3.81 13.16
N GLY A 128 -4.16 -3.96 14.41
CA GLY A 128 -4.10 -5.22 15.12
C GLY A 128 -2.75 -5.93 14.97
N LEU A 129 -2.61 -7.03 15.71
CA LEU A 129 -1.45 -7.93 15.61
C LEU A 129 -1.55 -8.78 14.34
N SER A 130 -0.40 -9.25 13.84
CA SER A 130 -0.35 -10.21 12.75
C SER A 130 -1.14 -11.47 13.08
N ASP A 131 -1.84 -12.00 12.09
CA ASP A 131 -2.36 -13.34 12.13
C ASP A 131 -1.25 -14.31 11.70
N GLU A 132 -0.71 -15.05 12.67
CA GLU A 132 0.33 -16.06 12.44
C GLU A 132 -0.15 -17.17 11.50
N SER A 133 -1.46 -17.41 11.40
CA SER A 133 -2.01 -18.38 10.44
C SER A 133 -1.94 -17.91 9.00
N LEU A 134 -1.67 -16.62 8.74
CA LEU A 134 -1.46 -16.05 7.42
C LEU A 134 0.04 -15.93 7.07
N ILE A 135 0.92 -16.51 7.87
CA ILE A 135 2.36 -16.54 7.64
C ILE A 135 2.78 -17.96 7.27
N VAL A 136 3.30 -18.12 6.06
CA VAL A 136 3.71 -19.42 5.49
C VAL A 136 5.21 -19.49 5.39
N THR A 137 5.79 -20.62 5.78
CA THR A 137 7.15 -20.98 5.39
C THR A 137 7.07 -22.05 4.31
N ALA A 138 7.65 -21.75 3.15
CA ALA A 138 7.70 -22.65 2.01
C ALA A 138 9.16 -23.03 1.70
N ASP A 139 9.36 -24.22 1.16
CA ASP A 139 10.67 -24.67 0.69
C ASP A 139 11.04 -23.94 -0.61
N LEU A 140 12.30 -23.54 -0.74
CA LEU A 140 12.82 -22.98 -2.00
C LEU A 140 12.80 -24.02 -3.12
N ARG A 141 12.85 -25.31 -2.79
CA ARG A 141 12.80 -26.40 -3.77
C ARG A 141 11.46 -27.08 -3.75
N GLN A 142 10.87 -27.21 -4.94
CA GLN A 142 9.56 -27.82 -5.12
C GLN A 142 9.59 -28.88 -6.22
N SER A 143 8.84 -29.95 -6.03
CA SER A 143 8.60 -30.96 -7.06
C SER A 143 7.28 -30.66 -7.76
N VAL A 144 7.36 -30.37 -9.06
CA VAL A 144 6.21 -30.13 -9.94
C VAL A 144 5.96 -31.39 -10.78
N PRO A 145 4.70 -31.81 -11.01
CA PRO A 145 4.43 -33.00 -11.81
C PRO A 145 4.85 -32.82 -13.28
N LEU A 146 5.45 -33.85 -13.87
CA LEU A 146 5.79 -33.86 -15.30
C LEU A 146 4.53 -33.99 -16.17
N TYR A 147 3.50 -34.65 -15.64
CA TYR A 147 2.20 -34.81 -16.26
C TYR A 147 1.11 -34.21 -15.37
N GLU A 148 0.35 -33.27 -15.91
CA GLU A 148 -0.78 -32.66 -15.23
C GLU A 148 -2.08 -33.20 -15.78
N HIS A 149 -3.05 -33.28 -14.89
CA HIS A 149 -4.36 -33.84 -15.14
C HIS A 149 -5.41 -32.83 -14.69
N MET A 150 -6.31 -32.46 -15.58
CA MET A 150 -7.42 -31.54 -15.30
C MET A 150 -8.63 -31.89 -16.16
N SER A 151 -9.81 -31.40 -15.80
CA SER A 151 -10.98 -31.52 -16.64
C SER A 151 -10.87 -30.63 -17.89
N LEU A 152 -11.61 -30.97 -18.95
CA LEU A 152 -11.70 -30.11 -20.14
C LEU A 152 -12.22 -28.71 -19.84
N ASP A 153 -13.12 -28.57 -18.87
CA ASP A 153 -13.68 -27.26 -18.49
C ASP A 153 -12.60 -26.41 -17.81
N GLU A 154 -11.86 -26.97 -16.84
CA GLU A 154 -10.72 -26.29 -16.20
C GLU A 154 -9.63 -25.91 -17.22
N PHE A 155 -9.35 -26.80 -18.18
CA PHE A 155 -8.42 -26.53 -19.26
C PHE A 155 -8.88 -25.33 -20.12
N ASN A 156 -10.15 -25.30 -20.49
CA ASN A 156 -10.74 -24.21 -21.26
C ASN A 156 -10.65 -22.88 -20.50
N ASP A 157 -11.01 -22.87 -19.21
CA ASP A 157 -10.97 -21.68 -18.36
C ASP A 157 -9.52 -21.19 -18.16
N THR A 158 -8.59 -22.11 -17.94
CA THR A 158 -7.17 -21.80 -17.69
C THR A 158 -6.48 -21.22 -18.93
N TYR A 159 -6.70 -21.82 -20.10
CA TYR A 159 -5.97 -21.49 -21.33
C TYR A 159 -6.80 -20.66 -22.32
N GLY A 160 -8.01 -20.23 -21.93
CA GLY A 160 -8.87 -19.36 -22.73
C GLY A 160 -9.43 -20.02 -23.99
N HIS A 161 -9.74 -21.31 -23.91
CA HIS A 161 -10.30 -22.09 -25.00
C HIS A 161 -11.81 -22.34 -24.80
N THR A 162 -12.49 -22.79 -25.86
CA THR A 162 -13.93 -23.08 -25.84
C THR A 162 -14.24 -24.43 -26.47
N TYR A 163 -13.41 -25.44 -26.18
CA TYR A 163 -13.59 -26.78 -26.74
C TYR A 163 -14.82 -27.45 -26.13
N ASP A 164 -15.69 -28.02 -26.98
CA ASP A 164 -16.93 -28.68 -26.57
C ASP A 164 -16.78 -30.21 -26.58
N ARG A 165 -17.46 -30.85 -25.63
CA ARG A 165 -17.52 -32.29 -25.39
C ARG A 165 -18.19 -33.08 -26.53
N SER A 166 -18.87 -32.39 -27.46
CA SER A 166 -19.68 -33.04 -28.50
C SER A 166 -18.93 -33.37 -29.80
N LEU A 167 -18.09 -32.47 -30.36
CA LEU A 167 -17.43 -32.67 -31.67
C LEU A 167 -16.09 -31.94 -31.89
N ASP A 168 -15.77 -30.87 -31.14
CA ASP A 168 -14.54 -30.08 -31.29
C ASP A 168 -13.53 -30.42 -30.18
N ARG A 169 -13.04 -31.67 -30.19
CA ARG A 169 -11.93 -32.05 -29.30
C ARG A 169 -10.69 -31.21 -29.65
N PRO A 170 -9.96 -30.70 -28.65
CA PRO A 170 -8.71 -30.01 -28.90
C PRO A 170 -7.76 -30.89 -29.72
N PRO A 171 -7.04 -30.33 -30.69
CA PRO A 171 -6.00 -31.07 -31.40
C PRO A 171 -4.88 -31.44 -30.42
N LEU A 172 -4.47 -32.71 -30.42
CA LEU A 172 -3.32 -33.16 -29.63
C LEU A 172 -2.02 -32.59 -30.19
N ASN A 173 -1.00 -32.53 -29.32
CA ASN A 173 0.35 -32.00 -29.58
C ASN A 173 0.40 -30.49 -29.84
N ILE A 174 -0.61 -29.74 -29.39
CA ILE A 174 -0.51 -28.29 -29.30
C ILE A 174 0.30 -27.91 -28.07
N THR A 175 1.11 -26.86 -28.21
CA THR A 175 1.96 -26.33 -27.14
C THR A 175 1.56 -24.90 -26.82
N PHE A 176 1.53 -24.58 -25.54
CA PHE A 176 1.21 -23.25 -25.00
C PHE A 176 2.03 -23.02 -23.71
N PRO A 177 2.20 -21.77 -23.26
CA PRO A 177 2.90 -21.48 -22.02
C PRO A 177 2.08 -21.96 -20.81
N HIS A 178 2.75 -22.54 -19.81
CA HIS A 178 2.16 -22.96 -18.54
C HIS A 178 1.54 -21.74 -17.84
N HIS A 179 0.32 -21.88 -17.32
CA HIS A 179 -0.41 -20.76 -16.69
C HIS A 179 0.27 -20.13 -15.45
N ILE A 180 1.11 -20.91 -14.77
CA ILE A 180 1.92 -20.52 -13.61
C ILE A 180 3.36 -20.23 -14.06
N TYR A 181 4.16 -21.26 -14.39
CA TYR A 181 5.58 -21.11 -14.69
C TYR A 181 5.94 -20.53 -16.07
N GLY A 182 5.02 -20.42 -17.01
CA GLY A 182 5.29 -19.87 -18.34
C GLY A 182 6.10 -20.75 -19.31
N TRP A 183 6.73 -21.84 -18.86
CA TRP A 183 7.41 -22.78 -19.75
C TRP A 183 6.44 -23.48 -20.72
N ASN A 184 6.97 -24.17 -21.72
CA ASN A 184 6.13 -24.88 -22.69
C ASN A 184 5.44 -26.11 -22.08
N VAL A 185 4.14 -26.21 -22.33
CA VAL A 185 3.28 -27.34 -21.97
C VAL A 185 2.62 -27.88 -23.23
N THR A 186 2.57 -29.19 -23.37
CA THR A 186 1.95 -29.85 -24.52
C THR A 186 0.73 -30.65 -24.10
N LEU A 187 -0.39 -30.45 -24.79
CA LEU A 187 -1.56 -31.31 -24.65
C LEU A 187 -1.30 -32.65 -25.35
N ILE A 188 -1.20 -33.75 -24.59
CA ILE A 188 -0.79 -35.06 -25.14
C ILE A 188 -1.92 -36.09 -25.18
N ALA A 189 -2.93 -35.96 -24.34
CA ALA A 189 -4.06 -36.88 -24.33
C ALA A 189 -5.34 -36.22 -23.81
N ILE A 190 -6.47 -36.77 -24.26
CA ILE A 190 -7.80 -36.48 -23.73
C ILE A 190 -8.52 -37.81 -23.61
N ALA A 191 -8.88 -38.20 -22.39
CA ALA A 191 -9.59 -39.43 -22.09
C ALA A 191 -11.08 -39.33 -22.50
N ASP A 192 -11.78 -40.47 -22.48
CA ASP A 192 -13.19 -40.54 -22.88
C ASP A 192 -14.15 -39.83 -21.92
N ASP A 193 -13.73 -39.65 -20.67
CA ASP A 193 -14.43 -38.87 -19.64
C ASP A 193 -14.05 -37.38 -19.64
N PHE A 194 -13.32 -36.93 -20.66
CA PHE A 194 -12.85 -35.55 -20.84
C PHE A 194 -11.79 -35.10 -19.83
N GLU A 195 -11.07 -36.03 -19.22
CA GLU A 195 -9.83 -35.72 -18.53
C GLU A 195 -8.75 -35.36 -19.56
N VAL A 196 -8.10 -34.21 -19.36
CA VAL A 196 -7.03 -33.68 -20.18
C VAL A 196 -5.69 -33.99 -19.51
N THR A 197 -4.76 -34.55 -20.27
CA THR A 197 -3.37 -34.76 -19.82
C THR A 197 -2.42 -33.80 -20.53
N LEU A 198 -1.74 -32.99 -19.73
CA LEU A 198 -0.72 -32.05 -20.17
C LEU A 198 0.67 -32.59 -19.83
N PHE A 199 1.64 -32.34 -20.70
CA PHE A 199 3.04 -32.67 -20.50
C PHE A 199 3.87 -31.40 -20.34
N ASN A 200 4.51 -31.25 -19.19
CA ASN A 200 5.43 -30.16 -18.92
C ASN A 200 6.79 -30.44 -19.58
N ALA A 201 7.29 -29.50 -20.38
CA ALA A 201 8.56 -29.63 -21.10
C ALA A 201 9.50 -28.44 -20.86
N PRO A 202 9.89 -28.14 -19.60
CA PRO A 202 10.86 -27.10 -19.33
C PRO A 202 12.28 -27.48 -19.76
N GLU A 203 13.16 -26.49 -19.84
CA GLU A 203 14.58 -26.70 -20.09
C GLU A 203 15.36 -26.65 -18.76
N ILE A 204 16.21 -27.65 -18.50
CA ILE A 204 17.06 -27.65 -17.29
C ILE A 204 17.99 -26.44 -17.31
N GLY A 205 18.02 -25.70 -16.21
CA GLY A 205 18.77 -24.46 -16.05
C GLY A 205 18.10 -23.23 -16.64
N ALA A 206 16.91 -23.35 -17.27
CA ALA A 206 16.13 -22.19 -17.65
C ALA A 206 15.69 -21.40 -16.41
N LEU A 207 15.69 -20.08 -16.56
CA LEU A 207 15.07 -19.16 -15.61
C LEU A 207 13.69 -18.83 -16.15
N ASP A 208 12.69 -19.48 -15.58
CA ASP A 208 11.28 -19.25 -15.89
C ASP A 208 10.67 -18.27 -14.88
N VAL A 209 9.66 -17.53 -15.32
CA VAL A 209 9.06 -16.45 -14.52
C VAL A 209 7.89 -17.00 -13.73
N PHE A 210 8.01 -17.03 -12.40
CA PHE A 210 6.89 -17.30 -11.51
C PHE A 210 7.05 -16.61 -10.16
N PRO A 211 6.10 -15.74 -9.74
CA PRO A 211 6.21 -14.27 -9.89
C PRO A 211 7.60 -13.64 -9.64
N TRP A 212 8.56 -14.39 -9.12
CA TRP A 212 10.00 -14.20 -9.09
C TRP A 212 10.73 -15.17 -10.05
N ASN A 213 12.06 -15.19 -10.00
CA ASN A 213 12.88 -16.08 -10.81
C ASN A 213 12.83 -17.52 -10.28
N THR A 214 12.63 -18.50 -11.16
CA THR A 214 12.62 -19.93 -10.80
C THR A 214 13.54 -20.70 -11.74
N THR A 215 14.40 -21.57 -11.21
CA THR A 215 15.32 -22.41 -11.99
C THR A 215 14.88 -23.86 -12.00
N VAL A 216 14.90 -24.49 -13.16
CA VAL A 216 14.68 -25.94 -13.29
C VAL A 216 15.99 -26.67 -12.99
N LEU A 217 16.03 -27.47 -11.92
CA LEU A 217 17.23 -28.18 -11.47
C LEU A 217 17.37 -29.57 -12.11
N ASP A 218 16.27 -30.31 -12.18
CA ASP A 218 16.26 -31.69 -12.69
C ASP A 218 14.89 -32.09 -13.22
N ILE A 219 14.86 -33.08 -14.11
CA ILE A 219 13.64 -33.65 -14.67
C ILE A 219 13.73 -35.17 -14.62
N GLU A 220 12.97 -35.77 -13.69
CA GLU A 220 12.83 -37.20 -13.57
C GLU A 220 11.78 -37.72 -14.55
N SER A 221 12.21 -38.57 -15.48
CA SER A 221 11.31 -39.22 -16.44
C SER A 221 10.60 -40.42 -15.83
N GLY A 222 9.39 -40.72 -16.31
CA GLY A 222 8.61 -41.89 -15.90
C GLY A 222 7.12 -41.57 -15.87
N ALA A 223 6.26 -42.56 -15.65
CA ALA A 223 4.81 -42.36 -15.62
C ALA A 223 4.35 -41.34 -14.55
N ASN A 224 5.11 -41.23 -13.45
CA ASN A 224 4.91 -40.25 -12.38
C ASN A 224 6.12 -39.30 -12.32
N GLY A 225 6.67 -38.92 -13.48
CA GLY A 225 7.83 -38.06 -13.56
C GLY A 225 7.60 -36.73 -12.84
N THR A 226 8.70 -36.11 -12.41
CA THR A 226 8.67 -34.86 -11.66
C THR A 226 9.74 -33.90 -12.17
N ILE A 227 9.48 -32.62 -12.06
CA ILE A 227 10.38 -31.53 -12.35
C ILE A 227 10.77 -30.92 -11.01
N LEU A 228 12.06 -30.94 -10.68
CA LEU A 228 12.58 -30.25 -9.50
C LEU A 228 12.89 -28.81 -9.88
N VAL A 229 12.22 -27.87 -9.22
CA VAL A 229 12.46 -26.43 -9.39
C VAL A 229 13.04 -25.82 -8.12
N GLU A 230 13.81 -24.74 -8.28
CA GLU A 230 14.32 -23.90 -7.20
C GLU A 230 13.86 -22.46 -7.42
N HIS A 231 13.07 -21.96 -6.47
CA HIS A 231 12.57 -20.60 -6.39
C HIS A 231 13.67 -19.66 -5.88
N HIS A 232 13.79 -18.47 -6.46
CA HIS A 232 14.75 -17.42 -6.05
C HIS A 232 14.03 -16.12 -5.65
N PRO A 233 13.14 -16.15 -4.64
CA PRO A 233 12.45 -14.96 -4.17
C PRO A 233 13.42 -13.99 -3.48
N GLN A 234 13.05 -12.72 -3.46
CA GLN A 234 13.69 -11.68 -2.68
C GLN A 234 12.70 -11.11 -1.67
N VAL A 235 13.22 -10.60 -0.54
CA VAL A 235 12.38 -9.89 0.43
C VAL A 235 11.71 -8.70 -0.26
N GLY A 236 10.39 -8.62 -0.14
CA GLY A 236 9.54 -7.64 -0.81
C GLY A 236 8.87 -8.13 -2.10
N ASP A 237 9.30 -9.27 -2.65
CA ASP A 237 8.62 -9.89 -3.79
C ASP A 237 7.18 -10.24 -3.44
N ARG A 238 6.29 -10.18 -4.43
CA ARG A 238 4.86 -10.36 -4.25
C ARG A 238 4.37 -11.63 -4.93
N LEU A 239 3.52 -12.36 -4.23
CA LEU A 239 2.70 -13.41 -4.79
C LEU A 239 1.27 -12.88 -4.90
N ASP A 240 1.04 -12.11 -5.97
CA ASP A 240 -0.23 -11.48 -6.27
C ASP A 240 -1.21 -12.47 -6.91
N GLY A 241 -2.51 -12.29 -6.65
CA GLY A 241 -3.54 -12.93 -7.47
C GLY A 241 -3.64 -14.44 -7.31
N VAL A 242 -3.36 -14.96 -6.12
CA VAL A 242 -3.82 -16.31 -5.77
C VAL A 242 -5.35 -16.23 -5.72
N TYR A 243 -5.99 -16.69 -6.80
CA TYR A 243 -7.45 -16.77 -6.94
C TYR A 243 -8.00 -18.10 -6.43
N GLU A 244 -7.11 -19.05 -6.19
CA GLU A 244 -7.44 -20.38 -5.70
C GLU A 244 -7.52 -20.37 -4.18
N GLU A 245 -8.32 -21.28 -3.64
CA GLU A 245 -8.37 -21.53 -2.20
C GLU A 245 -6.98 -21.91 -1.67
N THR A 246 -6.15 -22.54 -2.50
CA THR A 246 -4.79 -22.94 -2.14
C THR A 246 -3.74 -22.17 -2.92
N ASP A 247 -2.69 -21.73 -2.24
CA ASP A 247 -1.52 -21.14 -2.89
C ASP A 247 -0.66 -22.22 -3.61
N PRO A 248 0.29 -21.80 -4.47
CA PRO A 248 1.22 -22.70 -5.17
C PRO A 248 2.10 -23.56 -4.25
N PHE A 249 2.12 -23.27 -2.94
CA PHE A 249 2.90 -23.95 -1.91
C PHE A 249 2.00 -24.82 -1.01
N GLY A 250 0.71 -24.95 -1.32
CA GLY A 250 -0.25 -25.82 -0.65
C GLY A 250 -0.92 -25.22 0.60
N MET A 251 -0.82 -23.91 0.81
CA MET A 251 -1.51 -23.21 1.89
C MET A 251 -2.95 -22.88 1.49
N ASP A 252 -3.92 -23.31 2.31
CA ASP A 252 -5.32 -22.86 2.20
C ASP A 252 -5.48 -21.43 2.72
N LEU A 253 -5.72 -20.50 1.78
CA LEU A 253 -5.98 -19.08 1.99
C LEU A 253 -7.49 -18.77 2.06
N GLY A 254 -8.35 -19.76 1.82
CA GLY A 254 -9.79 -19.60 1.69
C GLY A 254 -10.23 -18.82 0.44
N GLU A 255 -11.53 -18.58 0.32
CA GLU A 255 -12.09 -17.84 -0.81
C GLU A 255 -11.72 -16.34 -0.75
N GLY A 256 -10.99 -15.86 -1.75
CA GLY A 256 -10.74 -14.44 -1.96
C GLY A 256 -9.38 -14.14 -2.56
N LYS A 257 -9.26 -12.98 -3.22
CA LYS A 257 -7.97 -12.54 -3.75
C LYS A 257 -7.04 -12.21 -2.59
N SER A 258 -6.09 -13.10 -2.35
CA SER A 258 -5.03 -12.91 -1.36
C SER A 258 -3.76 -12.44 -2.06
N THR A 259 -2.92 -11.73 -1.33
CA THR A 259 -1.64 -11.26 -1.85
C THR A 259 -0.58 -11.44 -0.80
N GLY A 260 0.34 -12.36 -1.06
CA GLY A 260 1.46 -12.65 -0.19
C GLY A 260 2.63 -11.72 -0.49
N THR A 261 3.39 -11.37 0.54
CA THR A 261 4.67 -10.66 0.40
C THR A 261 5.77 -11.50 1.03
N VAL A 262 6.88 -11.69 0.33
CA VAL A 262 8.04 -12.40 0.86
C VAL A 262 8.69 -11.53 1.93
N THR A 263 8.77 -12.02 3.17
CA THR A 263 9.31 -11.28 4.33
C THR A 263 10.67 -11.76 4.77
N ASP A 264 11.02 -13.01 4.50
CA ASP A 264 12.32 -13.60 4.80
C ASP A 264 12.73 -14.63 3.74
N VAL A 265 14.02 -14.73 3.47
CA VAL A 265 14.58 -15.72 2.55
C VAL A 265 15.82 -16.33 3.21
N GLY A 266 15.70 -17.60 3.58
CA GLY A 266 16.75 -18.40 4.18
C GLY A 266 17.58 -19.17 3.13
N VAL A 267 18.32 -20.18 3.61
CA VAL A 267 19.17 -21.01 2.75
C VAL A 267 18.35 -22.04 1.96
N ASP A 268 17.31 -22.62 2.58
CA ASP A 268 16.50 -23.69 2.00
C ASP A 268 14.99 -23.35 1.96
N THR A 269 14.57 -22.32 2.69
CA THR A 269 13.16 -21.93 2.85
C THR A 269 13.01 -20.42 2.72
N PHE A 270 11.78 -19.97 2.49
CA PHE A 270 11.41 -18.57 2.52
C PHE A 270 10.04 -18.39 3.17
N THR A 271 9.75 -17.18 3.63
CA THR A 271 8.52 -16.85 4.33
C THR A 271 7.66 -15.91 3.51
N ILE A 272 6.39 -16.25 3.35
CA ILE A 272 5.36 -15.42 2.71
C ILE A 272 4.39 -14.97 3.80
N ASP A 273 4.16 -13.67 3.88
CA ASP A 273 3.16 -13.06 4.76
C ASP A 273 1.96 -12.58 3.93
N TYR A 274 0.79 -13.15 4.20
CA TYR A 274 -0.49 -12.79 3.58
C TYR A 274 -1.29 -11.77 4.41
N ASN A 275 -0.77 -11.33 5.56
CA ASN A 275 -1.36 -10.22 6.29
C ASN A 275 -1.36 -8.96 5.40
N ARG A 276 -2.35 -8.10 5.60
CA ARG A 276 -2.28 -6.74 5.03
C ARG A 276 -1.03 -6.07 5.58
N GLU A 277 -0.27 -5.38 4.72
CA GLU A 277 1.05 -4.84 5.06
C GLU A 277 1.10 -3.98 6.33
N VAL A 278 0.00 -3.32 6.69
CA VAL A 278 -0.13 -2.46 7.89
C VAL A 278 -0.44 -3.22 9.18
N VAL A 279 -0.87 -4.48 9.10
CA VAL A 279 -1.20 -5.33 10.26
C VAL A 279 0.10 -5.81 10.90
N GLY A 280 0.13 -5.88 12.23
CA GLY A 280 1.32 -6.28 12.98
C GLY A 280 2.45 -5.25 13.02
N LYS A 281 2.32 -4.12 12.31
CA LYS A 281 3.35 -3.08 12.24
C LYS A 281 3.03 -1.86 13.07
N THR A 282 4.08 -1.27 13.64
CA THR A 282 4.02 0.07 14.23
C THR A 282 3.91 1.11 13.12
N LEU A 283 2.96 2.03 13.24
CA LEU A 283 2.71 3.09 12.26
C LEU A 283 3.19 4.43 12.81
N ILE A 284 3.90 5.19 11.99
CA ILE A 284 4.37 6.53 12.32
C ILE A 284 3.68 7.51 11.38
N PHE A 285 2.87 8.41 11.93
CA PHE A 285 2.22 9.47 11.17
C PHE A 285 2.83 10.82 11.48
N GLU A 286 3.32 11.52 10.46
CA GLU A 286 3.56 12.96 10.50
C GLU A 286 2.33 13.67 9.97
N ILE A 287 1.83 14.67 10.70
CA ILE A 287 0.58 15.37 10.37
C ILE A 287 0.82 16.87 10.37
N GLU A 288 0.38 17.56 9.33
CA GLU A 288 0.38 19.03 9.23
C GLU A 288 -1.06 19.56 9.19
N MET A 289 -1.35 20.49 10.11
CA MET A 289 -2.67 21.10 10.21
C MET A 289 -2.87 22.20 9.16
N ILE A 290 -3.90 22.08 8.32
CA ILE A 290 -4.25 23.05 7.28
C ILE A 290 -5.39 23.96 7.70
N LEU A 291 -6.42 23.39 8.33
CA LEU A 291 -7.60 24.14 8.74
C LEU A 291 -8.26 23.52 9.97
N VAL A 292 -8.84 24.37 10.82
CA VAL A 292 -9.73 23.98 11.92
C VAL A 292 -11.03 24.75 11.76
N GLU A 293 -12.13 24.02 11.53
CA GLU A 293 -13.50 24.51 11.46
C GLU A 293 -14.23 24.10 12.76
N ARG A 294 -14.90 25.05 13.41
CA ARG A 294 -15.62 24.78 14.66
C ARG A 294 -16.84 23.90 14.41
N GLY A 295 -16.93 22.81 15.17
CA GLY A 295 -18.07 21.87 15.18
C GLY A 295 -19.29 22.38 15.94
#